data_AF-A0A7Y5NKX7-F1
#
_entry.id   AF-A0A7Y5NKX7-F1
#
_cell.length_a   1.000
_cell.length_b   1.000
_cell.length_c   1.000
_cell.angle_alpha   90.00
_cell.angle_beta   90.00
_cell.angle_gamma   90.00
#
_symmetry.space_group_name_H-M   'P 1'
#
loop_
_entity.id
_entity.type
_entity.pdbx_description
1 polymer ?
#
loop_
_entity_poly.entity_id
_entity_poly.type
_entity_poly.pdbx_seq_one_letter_code
_entity_poly.pdbx_strand_id
1 'polypeptide(L)'
;MLRSHLLLASFCVIGIAVGCGDDDGTGGSGGGGGGTPSGPGLQPPERPEGASPGDGTGMVFGTSHIYIGTKTRAGQESPDAWKDFGYDLDGQITAQDFSNHCKPNGSAAPNNVFPDGTDGIDNAFGRVLLPIIKTAAATSVSDLEAELNGAIAEGSFNVMLNLTDLGDGANYNPVKALLLAGKEGVGNTWKAAPEFLTNPADPTSAKVKFDNSYVVENVWVSGDKGTVELNIAIAGFDLALNIESALITMEMDSAHGGATKGVISGVLDTEDLILQLKDVLGAVDESFCEGSAVDSILNQIRQASDIMKDGSQDPSAICDGISIGIGFDATVVTLDGVGMPAEEQPPPCTEGTGGGGGAGGGT
;
A
#
# COMPACT_ATOMS: atom_id res chain seq x y z
N MET A 1 -23.89 -15.26 13.33
CA MET A 1 -24.62 -14.41 12.37
C MET A 1 -24.77 -13.01 12.96
N LEU A 2 -23.67 -12.26 13.02
CA LEU A 2 -23.72 -10.81 13.26
C LEU A 2 -23.57 -10.16 11.89
N ARG A 3 -24.70 -9.73 11.32
CA ARG A 3 -24.69 -8.70 10.28
C ARG A 3 -24.28 -7.41 10.99
N SER A 4 -23.03 -6.99 10.84
CA SER A 4 -22.61 -5.66 11.28
C SER A 4 -23.32 -4.61 10.43
N HIS A 5 -23.70 -3.53 11.10
CA HIS A 5 -24.84 -2.70 10.75
C HIS A 5 -24.57 -1.73 9.59
N LEU A 6 -25.45 -1.76 8.60
CA LEU A 6 -25.70 -0.66 7.68
C LEU A 6 -26.28 0.52 8.48
N LEU A 7 -25.46 1.49 8.83
CA LEU A 7 -25.91 2.77 9.39
C LEU A 7 -26.30 3.71 8.24
N LEU A 8 -27.60 3.78 7.95
CA LEU A 8 -28.16 4.88 7.14
C LEU A 8 -28.02 6.20 7.91
N ALA A 9 -27.05 7.03 7.51
CA ALA A 9 -27.00 8.43 7.89
C ALA A 9 -27.73 9.27 6.82
N SER A 10 -28.94 9.74 7.15
CA SER A 10 -29.63 10.75 6.35
C SER A 10 -29.04 12.12 6.69
N PHE A 11 -28.42 12.79 5.72
CA PHE A 11 -27.88 14.14 5.90
C PHE A 11 -28.73 15.21 5.18
N CYS A 12 -29.05 16.23 5.97
CA CYS A 12 -29.75 17.44 5.59
C CYS A 12 -28.76 18.43 4.94
N VAL A 13 -29.16 19.03 3.82
CA VAL A 13 -28.38 20.06 3.13
C VAL A 13 -28.34 21.35 3.96
N ILE A 14 -27.16 21.77 4.40
CA ILE A 14 -26.91 23.11 4.94
C ILE A 14 -25.88 23.78 4.03
N GLY A 15 -26.32 24.84 3.33
CA GLY A 15 -25.44 25.71 2.57
C GLY A 15 -24.59 26.57 3.49
N ILE A 16 -23.28 26.62 3.22
CA ILE A 16 -22.36 27.57 3.85
C ILE A 16 -21.81 28.50 2.77
N ALA A 17 -21.85 29.79 3.08
CA ALA A 17 -21.45 30.90 2.24
C ALA A 17 -19.93 30.96 2.04
N VAL A 18 -19.55 31.31 0.81
CA VAL A 18 -18.18 31.63 0.39
C VAL A 18 -17.73 32.93 1.05
N GLY A 19 -16.64 32.87 1.81
CA GLY A 19 -15.90 34.04 2.29
C GLY A 19 -14.53 34.11 1.60
N CYS A 20 -14.36 35.09 0.71
CA CYS A 20 -13.06 35.44 0.13
C CYS A 20 -12.26 36.23 1.18
N GLY A 21 -11.06 35.75 1.51
CA GLY A 21 -10.07 36.49 2.28
C GLY A 21 -8.76 36.51 1.52
N ASP A 22 -8.44 37.66 0.92
CA ASP A 22 -7.15 37.99 0.33
C ASP A 22 -6.10 38.14 1.45
N ASP A 23 -4.96 37.44 1.32
CA ASP A 23 -3.76 37.76 2.08
C ASP A 23 -2.56 37.85 1.13
N ASP A 24 -2.14 39.10 0.88
CA ASP A 24 -0.93 39.49 0.17
C ASP A 24 0.33 39.11 0.99
N GLY A 25 0.88 37.93 0.72
CA GLY A 25 2.16 37.46 1.27
C GLY A 25 3.29 37.56 0.25
N THR A 26 3.99 38.70 0.20
CA THR A 26 5.23 38.89 -0.57
C THR A 26 6.39 38.17 0.11
N GLY A 27 6.94 37.13 -0.54
CA GLY A 27 8.04 36.34 0.03
C GLY A 27 9.01 35.77 -1.02
N GLY A 28 10.12 36.49 -1.25
CA GLY A 28 11.46 35.94 -1.48
C GLY A 28 11.69 34.93 -2.62
N SER A 29 11.95 35.44 -3.83
CA SER A 29 12.59 34.70 -4.91
C SER A 29 14.06 34.38 -4.59
N GLY A 30 14.31 33.21 -4.00
CA GLY A 30 15.64 32.59 -3.88
C GLY A 30 15.86 31.56 -4.98
N GLY A 31 16.18 32.00 -6.20
CA GLY A 31 16.54 31.14 -7.33
C GLY A 31 17.91 30.50 -7.12
N GLY A 32 17.94 29.36 -6.43
CA GLY A 32 19.06 28.43 -6.46
C GLY A 32 18.89 27.52 -7.67
N GLY A 33 19.66 27.76 -8.73
CA GLY A 33 19.80 26.83 -9.85
C GLY A 33 20.45 25.54 -9.38
N GLY A 34 19.65 24.63 -8.83
CA GLY A 34 20.05 23.28 -8.50
C GLY A 34 20.20 22.51 -9.80
N GLY A 35 21.43 22.20 -10.19
CA GLY A 35 21.66 21.14 -11.16
C GLY A 35 20.99 19.87 -10.62
N THR A 36 20.18 19.23 -11.44
CA THR A 36 19.51 17.97 -11.12
C THR A 36 20.57 17.00 -10.58
N PRO A 37 20.44 16.48 -9.34
CA PRO A 37 21.38 15.49 -8.83
C PRO A 37 21.45 14.33 -9.80
N SER A 38 22.62 14.07 -10.38
CA SER A 38 22.85 12.97 -11.32
C SER A 38 23.23 11.70 -10.56
N GLY A 39 22.37 11.29 -9.63
CA GLY A 39 22.55 10.08 -8.82
C GLY A 39 21.26 9.27 -8.76
N PRO A 40 21.34 8.01 -8.31
CA PRO A 40 20.13 7.30 -7.92
C PRO A 40 19.40 8.14 -6.85
N GLY A 41 18.08 8.13 -6.91
CA GLY A 41 17.20 8.72 -5.91
C GLY A 41 17.32 8.02 -4.55
N LEU A 42 16.28 8.13 -3.72
CA LEU A 42 16.26 7.54 -2.41
C LEU A 42 16.36 6.01 -2.52
N GLN A 43 17.36 5.43 -1.87
CA GLN A 43 17.60 3.99 -1.79
C GLN A 43 17.55 3.53 -0.33
N PRO A 44 17.25 2.25 -0.05
CA PRO A 44 17.41 1.70 1.29
C PRO A 44 18.89 1.78 1.73
N PRO A 45 19.19 1.84 3.03
CA PRO A 45 20.56 1.76 3.53
C PRO A 45 21.29 0.51 3.03
N GLU A 46 22.56 0.63 2.69
CA GLU A 46 23.36 -0.50 2.22
C GLU A 46 23.53 -1.59 3.28
N ARG A 47 23.68 -2.84 2.83
CA ARG A 47 23.92 -3.99 3.72
C ARG A 47 25.24 -3.80 4.49
N PRO A 48 25.27 -4.03 5.81
CA PRO A 48 26.48 -3.81 6.60
C PRO A 48 27.51 -4.90 6.32
N GLU A 49 28.73 -4.50 6.00
CA GLU A 49 29.85 -5.42 5.79
C GLU A 49 30.35 -6.01 7.11
N GLY A 50 30.55 -7.34 7.14
CA GLY A 50 31.15 -8.03 8.28
C GLY A 50 30.30 -8.10 9.55
N ALA A 51 29.03 -7.67 9.50
CA ALA A 51 28.09 -7.84 10.62
C ALA A 51 27.82 -9.33 10.89
N SER A 52 27.64 -9.68 12.16
CA SER A 52 27.27 -11.04 12.58
C SER A 52 25.82 -11.35 12.22
N PRO A 53 25.42 -12.63 12.09
CA PRO A 53 24.02 -13.02 12.08
C PRO A 53 23.30 -12.60 13.36
N GLY A 54 21.96 -12.54 13.31
CA GLY A 54 21.12 -12.37 14.50
C GLY A 54 21.43 -13.39 15.60
N ASP A 55 21.40 -12.94 16.86
CA ASP A 55 21.77 -13.71 18.05
C ASP A 55 20.74 -13.67 19.19
N GLY A 56 19.57 -13.06 18.96
CA GLY A 56 18.53 -12.89 19.98
C GLY A 56 17.38 -13.89 19.87
N THR A 57 16.30 -13.61 20.58
CA THR A 57 15.08 -14.45 20.55
C THR A 57 14.12 -14.08 19.42
N GLY A 58 14.38 -12.98 18.72
CA GLY A 58 13.47 -12.42 17.74
C GLY A 58 12.37 -11.56 18.34
N MET A 59 11.70 -10.80 17.47
CA MET A 59 10.56 -9.94 17.81
C MET A 59 9.54 -9.93 16.67
N VAL A 60 8.28 -9.72 17.03
CA VAL A 60 7.19 -9.50 16.06
C VAL A 60 6.78 -8.04 16.13
N PHE A 61 6.93 -7.32 15.03
CA PHE A 61 6.44 -5.96 14.86
C PHE A 61 5.10 -6.03 14.17
N GLY A 62 4.07 -5.43 14.74
CA GLY A 62 2.78 -5.21 14.09
C GLY A 62 2.62 -3.75 13.73
N THR A 63 2.09 -3.45 12.54
CA THR A 63 1.77 -2.08 12.14
C THR A 63 0.84 -1.43 13.15
N SER A 64 1.22 -0.28 13.68
CA SER A 64 0.39 0.57 14.52
C SER A 64 -0.26 1.71 13.74
N HIS A 65 0.32 2.06 12.59
CA HIS A 65 -0.24 3.05 11.68
C HIS A 65 0.20 2.76 10.23
N ILE A 66 -0.69 2.97 9.26
CA ILE A 66 -0.40 2.92 7.83
C ILE A 66 -0.67 4.29 7.22
N TYR A 67 0.25 4.76 6.40
CA TYR A 67 0.18 5.98 5.61
C TYR A 67 0.11 5.60 4.13
N ILE A 68 -1.00 5.91 3.48
CA ILE A 68 -1.16 5.59 2.04
C ILE A 68 -0.73 6.76 1.14
N GLY A 69 -0.36 7.90 1.71
CA GLY A 69 0.06 9.09 0.96
C GLY A 69 -1.00 10.19 0.89
N THR A 70 -1.99 10.15 1.77
CA THR A 70 -2.99 11.22 1.90
C THR A 70 -2.63 12.23 2.98
N LYS A 71 -1.94 11.77 4.03
CA LYS A 71 -1.42 12.58 5.10
C LYS A 71 0.09 12.39 5.21
N THR A 72 0.77 13.44 5.63
CA THR A 72 2.17 13.34 6.03
C THR A 72 2.30 12.46 7.28
N ARG A 73 3.51 12.02 7.61
CA ARG A 73 3.76 11.27 8.86
C ARG A 73 3.35 12.02 10.13
N ALA A 74 3.26 13.36 10.07
CA ALA A 74 2.75 14.18 11.15
C ALA A 74 1.21 14.20 11.26
N GLY A 75 0.50 13.46 10.39
CA GLY A 75 -0.96 13.37 10.34
C GLY A 75 -1.64 14.53 9.63
N GLN A 76 -0.90 15.36 8.89
CA GLN A 76 -1.45 16.51 8.16
C GLN A 76 -1.84 16.10 6.74
N GLU A 77 -3.10 16.35 6.35
CA GLU A 77 -3.55 16.22 4.96
C GLU A 77 -2.67 17.04 4.01
N SER A 78 -2.21 16.41 2.93
CA SER A 78 -1.42 17.09 1.91
C SER A 78 -1.58 16.40 0.55
N PRO A 79 -1.82 17.14 -0.54
CA PRO A 79 -1.81 16.57 -1.89
C PRO A 79 -0.42 16.07 -2.31
N ASP A 80 0.62 16.45 -1.58
CA ASP A 80 2.01 16.06 -1.80
C ASP A 80 2.50 15.00 -0.80
N ALA A 81 1.66 14.49 0.11
CA ALA A 81 2.08 13.52 1.12
C ALA A 81 2.67 12.23 0.53
N TRP A 82 2.13 11.76 -0.60
CA TRP A 82 2.63 10.59 -1.32
C TRP A 82 4.11 10.67 -1.70
N LYS A 83 4.67 11.89 -1.85
CA LYS A 83 6.05 12.11 -2.29
C LYS A 83 7.09 11.58 -1.32
N ASP A 84 6.71 11.35 -0.06
CA ASP A 84 7.63 10.94 1.00
C ASP A 84 7.50 9.45 1.37
N PHE A 85 6.75 8.68 0.57
CA PHE A 85 6.53 7.25 0.81
C PHE A 85 6.96 6.45 -0.42
N GLY A 86 8.01 5.63 -0.26
CA GLY A 86 8.55 4.78 -1.31
C GLY A 86 10.07 4.87 -1.43
N TYR A 87 10.60 4.34 -2.51
CA TYR A 87 12.00 4.43 -2.92
C TYR A 87 12.06 4.74 -4.43
N ASP A 88 13.23 5.11 -4.91
CA ASP A 88 13.54 5.12 -6.34
C ASP A 88 13.71 3.67 -6.83
N LEU A 89 12.77 3.22 -7.66
CA LEU A 89 12.67 1.85 -8.16
C LEU A 89 13.42 1.67 -9.49
N ASP A 90 13.47 2.72 -10.32
CA ASP A 90 14.00 2.67 -11.68
C ASP A 90 15.38 3.32 -11.87
N GLY A 91 15.89 3.97 -10.82
CA GLY A 91 17.19 4.65 -10.80
C GLY A 91 17.18 6.03 -11.44
N GLN A 92 16.01 6.63 -11.72
CA GLN A 92 15.87 7.86 -12.49
C GLN A 92 15.15 8.95 -11.71
N ILE A 93 15.89 9.95 -11.23
CA ILE A 93 15.27 11.18 -10.69
C ILE A 93 14.69 12.02 -11.83
N THR A 94 13.36 12.00 -11.96
CA THR A 94 12.62 12.50 -13.11
C THR A 94 11.69 13.65 -12.74
N ALA A 95 12.01 14.85 -13.25
CA ALA A 95 11.16 16.03 -13.09
C ALA A 95 10.56 16.54 -14.41
N GLN A 96 11.33 16.48 -15.51
CA GLN A 96 10.94 17.12 -16.79
C GLN A 96 11.35 16.35 -18.05
N ASP A 97 12.34 15.46 -17.97
CA ASP A 97 12.79 14.65 -19.11
C ASP A 97 12.39 13.19 -18.91
N PHE A 98 11.39 12.76 -19.68
CA PHE A 98 10.83 11.41 -19.62
C PHE A 98 11.29 10.53 -20.79
N SER A 99 12.36 10.93 -21.50
CA SER A 99 12.79 10.24 -22.72
C SER A 99 13.30 8.82 -22.48
N ASN A 100 13.71 8.52 -21.24
CA ASN A 100 14.19 7.20 -20.81
C ASN A 100 13.12 6.36 -20.11
N HIS A 101 11.90 6.87 -19.97
CA HIS A 101 10.76 6.14 -19.40
C HIS A 101 10.07 5.28 -20.46
N CYS A 102 9.38 4.24 -20.04
CA CYS A 102 8.41 3.54 -20.88
C CYS A 102 7.34 4.50 -21.42
N LYS A 103 6.63 4.10 -22.46
CA LYS A 103 5.56 4.93 -23.01
C LYS A 103 4.37 4.90 -22.05
N PRO A 104 3.79 6.05 -21.69
CA PRO A 104 2.56 6.08 -20.90
C PRO A 104 1.50 5.20 -21.55
N ASN A 105 0.78 4.46 -20.74
CA ASN A 105 -0.33 3.66 -21.23
C ASN A 105 -1.51 4.57 -21.64
N GLY A 106 -2.20 4.19 -22.71
CA GLY A 106 -3.24 5.00 -23.32
C GLY A 106 -2.71 6.34 -23.88
N SER A 107 -3.49 7.40 -23.71
CA SER A 107 -3.14 8.76 -24.14
C SER A 107 -2.72 9.65 -22.97
N ALA A 108 -2.22 9.05 -21.87
CA ALA A 108 -1.76 9.80 -20.71
C ALA A 108 -0.59 10.72 -21.09
N ALA A 109 -0.60 11.94 -20.55
CA ALA A 109 0.52 12.85 -20.71
C ALA A 109 1.66 12.42 -19.78
N PRO A 110 2.93 12.30 -20.25
CA PRO A 110 4.08 11.93 -19.41
C PRO A 110 4.15 12.71 -18.09
N ASN A 111 3.93 14.03 -18.13
CA ASN A 111 3.95 14.90 -16.95
C ASN A 111 2.90 14.57 -15.88
N ASN A 112 1.86 13.79 -16.20
CA ASN A 112 0.85 13.40 -15.23
C ASN A 112 1.23 12.13 -14.47
N VAL A 113 2.10 11.29 -15.05
CA VAL A 113 2.35 9.93 -14.58
C VAL A 113 3.75 9.82 -13.97
N PHE A 114 4.77 10.27 -14.70
CA PHE A 114 6.17 10.02 -14.39
C PHE A 114 6.87 10.96 -13.40
N PRO A 115 6.42 12.21 -13.12
CA PRO A 115 7.15 13.00 -12.12
C PRO A 115 7.22 12.34 -10.75
N ASP A 116 8.43 12.21 -10.24
CA ASP A 116 8.70 11.54 -8.97
C ASP A 116 8.29 12.36 -7.75
N GLY A 117 8.35 11.69 -6.60
CA GLY A 117 8.31 12.28 -5.28
C GLY A 117 9.62 12.95 -4.86
N THR A 118 9.75 13.14 -3.55
CA THR A 118 10.95 13.70 -2.92
C THR A 118 12.12 12.75 -3.19
N ASP A 119 13.29 13.28 -3.55
CA ASP A 119 14.50 12.50 -3.81
C ASP A 119 14.32 11.35 -4.83
N GLY A 120 13.43 11.49 -5.82
CA GLY A 120 13.24 10.48 -6.87
C GLY A 120 12.38 9.28 -6.47
N ILE A 121 11.55 9.41 -5.43
CA ILE A 121 10.64 8.33 -5.01
C ILE A 121 9.57 8.05 -6.08
N ASP A 122 9.43 6.78 -6.47
CA ASP A 122 8.36 6.31 -7.34
C ASP A 122 7.12 5.92 -6.52
N ASN A 123 6.02 6.66 -6.71
CA ASN A 123 4.75 6.35 -6.04
C ASN A 123 3.53 6.86 -6.83
N ALA A 124 3.36 6.37 -8.06
CA ALA A 124 2.20 6.65 -8.90
C ALA A 124 0.88 6.18 -8.25
N PHE A 125 0.92 5.14 -7.41
CA PHE A 125 -0.21 4.73 -6.58
C PHE A 125 -0.74 5.90 -5.73
N GLY A 126 0.13 6.52 -4.92
CA GLY A 126 -0.25 7.61 -4.04
C GLY A 126 -0.65 8.88 -4.81
N ARG A 127 0.05 9.16 -5.91
CA ARG A 127 -0.16 10.37 -6.72
C ARG A 127 -1.40 10.32 -7.61
N VAL A 128 -1.58 9.24 -8.37
CA VAL A 128 -2.56 9.14 -9.46
C VAL A 128 -3.72 8.26 -9.06
N LEU A 129 -3.46 7.09 -8.47
CA LEU A 129 -4.50 6.11 -8.19
C LEU A 129 -5.35 6.49 -6.98
N LEU A 130 -4.75 6.95 -5.88
CA LEU A 130 -5.50 7.31 -4.68
C LEU A 130 -6.57 8.40 -4.91
N PRO A 131 -6.33 9.49 -5.67
CA PRO A 131 -7.39 10.44 -6.03
C PRO A 131 -8.57 9.80 -6.76
N ILE A 132 -8.32 8.81 -7.64
CA ILE A 132 -9.37 8.08 -8.35
C ILE A 132 -10.18 7.23 -7.36
N ILE A 133 -9.49 6.45 -6.51
CA ILE A 133 -10.13 5.62 -5.47
C ILE A 133 -10.95 6.49 -4.51
N LYS A 134 -10.39 7.61 -4.04
CA LYS A 134 -11.10 8.58 -3.19
C LYS A 134 -12.36 9.09 -3.86
N THR A 135 -12.29 9.44 -5.14
CA THR A 135 -13.45 9.95 -5.88
C THR A 135 -14.52 8.87 -6.03
N ALA A 136 -14.13 7.63 -6.32
CA ALA A 136 -15.06 6.50 -6.44
C ALA A 136 -15.70 6.13 -5.09
N ALA A 137 -14.92 6.17 -4.00
CA ALA A 137 -15.36 5.82 -2.65
C ALA A 137 -15.99 6.99 -1.88
N ALA A 138 -16.03 8.21 -2.45
CA ALA A 138 -16.43 9.44 -1.75
C ALA A 138 -17.83 9.38 -1.12
N THR A 139 -18.71 8.53 -1.64
CA THR A 139 -20.06 8.33 -1.09
C THR A 139 -20.09 7.52 0.20
N SER A 140 -19.04 6.72 0.45
CA SER A 140 -19.00 5.72 1.51
C SER A 140 -17.89 5.98 2.53
N VAL A 141 -16.78 6.63 2.14
CA VAL A 141 -15.66 6.92 3.04
C VAL A 141 -15.17 8.35 2.84
N SER A 142 -15.14 9.11 3.94
CA SER A 142 -14.59 10.48 3.96
C SER A 142 -13.08 10.52 4.15
N ASP A 143 -12.50 9.49 4.77
CA ASP A 143 -11.07 9.42 5.11
C ASP A 143 -10.58 7.96 5.03
N LEU A 144 -10.02 7.58 3.88
CA LEU A 144 -9.57 6.20 3.61
C LEU A 144 -8.47 5.75 4.57
N GLU A 145 -7.56 6.66 4.91
CA GLU A 145 -6.43 6.34 5.78
C GLU A 145 -6.91 6.16 7.23
N ALA A 146 -7.87 6.97 7.71
CA ALA A 146 -8.47 6.76 9.02
C ALA A 146 -9.24 5.44 9.10
N GLU A 147 -9.95 5.04 8.06
CA GLU A 147 -10.68 3.77 8.00
C GLU A 147 -9.71 2.57 8.10
N LEU A 148 -8.63 2.60 7.31
CA LEU A 148 -7.59 1.57 7.34
C LEU A 148 -6.95 1.44 8.73
N ASN A 149 -6.63 2.57 9.36
CA ASN A 149 -6.05 2.58 10.70
C ASN A 149 -7.07 2.20 11.79
N GLY A 150 -8.36 2.43 11.54
CA GLY A 150 -9.46 1.94 12.38
C GLY A 150 -9.47 0.41 12.44
N ALA A 151 -9.33 -0.27 11.30
CA ALA A 151 -9.26 -1.73 11.24
C ALA A 151 -8.09 -2.30 12.08
N ILE A 152 -6.94 -1.63 12.06
CA ILE A 152 -5.80 -1.98 12.92
C ILE A 152 -6.14 -1.81 14.40
N ALA A 153 -6.72 -0.66 14.78
CA ALA A 153 -7.07 -0.36 16.16
C ALA A 153 -8.17 -1.29 16.71
N GLU A 154 -9.09 -1.75 15.85
CA GLU A 154 -10.18 -2.66 16.19
C GLU A 154 -9.76 -4.13 16.26
N GLY A 155 -8.53 -4.47 15.85
CA GLY A 155 -8.05 -5.84 15.88
C GLY A 155 -8.47 -6.69 14.68
N SER A 156 -9.05 -6.10 13.63
CA SER A 156 -9.55 -6.87 12.48
C SER A 156 -8.43 -7.24 11.51
N PHE A 157 -7.43 -6.37 11.35
CA PHE A 157 -6.33 -6.53 10.41
C PHE A 157 -5.01 -5.96 10.95
N ASN A 158 -3.88 -6.57 10.62
CA ASN A 158 -2.55 -6.03 10.89
C ASN A 158 -1.54 -6.54 9.86
N VAL A 159 -0.53 -5.75 9.51
CA VAL A 159 0.66 -6.25 8.78
C VAL A 159 1.76 -6.48 9.80
N MET A 160 2.25 -7.72 9.90
CA MET A 160 3.23 -8.09 10.92
C MET A 160 4.54 -8.60 10.30
N LEU A 161 5.66 -8.15 10.84
CA LEU A 161 7.01 -8.62 10.52
C LEU A 161 7.57 -9.38 11.72
N ASN A 162 7.78 -10.69 11.56
CA ASN A 162 8.43 -11.52 12.58
C ASN A 162 9.92 -11.65 12.22
N LEU A 163 10.77 -10.88 12.90
CA LEU A 163 12.22 -10.91 12.74
C LEU A 163 12.78 -11.98 13.69
N THR A 164 13.05 -13.16 13.15
CA THR A 164 13.61 -14.28 13.91
C THR A 164 15.09 -14.03 14.20
N ASP A 165 15.51 -14.37 15.41
CA ASP A 165 16.89 -14.20 15.91
C ASP A 165 17.36 -12.74 16.05
N LEU A 166 16.46 -11.74 15.97
CA LEU A 166 16.80 -10.36 16.32
C LEU A 166 17.19 -10.27 17.81
N GLY A 167 18.38 -9.74 18.08
CA GLY A 167 18.86 -9.36 19.42
C GLY A 167 19.14 -7.85 19.52
N ASP A 168 19.81 -7.39 20.58
CA ASP A 168 19.95 -5.96 20.90
C ASP A 168 20.96 -5.15 20.04
N GLY A 169 21.74 -5.82 19.19
CA GLY A 169 22.72 -5.19 18.30
C GLY A 169 22.10 -4.30 17.22
N ALA A 170 22.77 -3.17 16.92
CA ALA A 170 22.33 -2.24 15.89
C ALA A 170 22.64 -2.69 14.45
N ASN A 171 23.45 -3.76 14.28
CA ASN A 171 23.86 -4.26 12.98
C ASN A 171 23.84 -5.78 12.95
N TYR A 172 23.20 -6.35 11.94
CA TYR A 172 23.14 -7.79 11.70
C TYR A 172 23.09 -8.11 10.21
N ASN A 173 23.69 -9.23 9.83
CA ASN A 173 23.66 -9.75 8.47
C ASN A 173 23.91 -11.28 8.45
N PRO A 174 22.89 -12.12 8.22
CA PRO A 174 21.46 -11.81 8.05
C PRO A 174 20.68 -11.81 9.39
N VAL A 175 19.48 -11.23 9.36
CA VAL A 175 18.37 -11.51 10.28
C VAL A 175 17.26 -12.06 9.41
N LYS A 176 16.70 -13.23 9.71
CA LYS A 176 15.59 -13.74 8.88
C LYS A 176 14.28 -13.08 9.31
N ALA A 177 13.39 -12.84 8.37
CA ALA A 177 12.07 -12.33 8.70
C ALA A 177 10.95 -13.05 7.95
N LEU A 178 9.77 -13.06 8.57
CA LEU A 178 8.51 -13.55 7.99
C LEU A 178 7.54 -12.38 7.88
N LEU A 179 6.85 -12.25 6.75
CA LEU A 179 5.70 -11.35 6.64
C LEU A 179 4.43 -12.13 6.93
N LEU A 180 3.63 -11.62 7.86
CA LEU A 180 2.38 -12.21 8.32
C LEU A 180 1.27 -11.17 8.20
N ALA A 181 0.04 -11.63 8.02
CA ALA A 181 -1.13 -10.83 8.32
C ALA A 181 -1.67 -11.22 9.69
N GLY A 182 -2.08 -10.22 10.49
CA GLY A 182 -2.68 -10.38 11.80
C GLY A 182 -4.19 -10.21 11.73
N LYS A 183 -4.91 -11.00 12.53
CA LYS A 183 -6.35 -10.86 12.76
C LYS A 183 -6.69 -11.20 14.22
N GLU A 184 -7.93 -10.91 14.60
CA GLU A 184 -8.45 -11.20 15.96
C GLU A 184 -7.59 -10.55 17.05
N GLY A 185 -7.10 -9.35 16.79
CA GLY A 185 -6.25 -8.58 17.70
C GLY A 185 -6.97 -8.18 18.98
N VAL A 186 -6.30 -8.37 20.12
CA VAL A 186 -6.77 -7.93 21.44
C VAL A 186 -5.59 -7.28 22.18
N GLY A 187 -5.60 -5.96 22.28
CA GLY A 187 -4.45 -5.20 22.80
C GLY A 187 -3.23 -5.39 21.90
N ASN A 188 -2.10 -5.82 22.47
CA ASN A 188 -0.89 -6.12 21.71
C ASN A 188 -0.79 -7.59 21.27
N THR A 189 -1.84 -8.40 21.45
CA THR A 189 -1.83 -9.81 21.07
C THR A 189 -2.60 -10.00 19.78
N TRP A 190 -2.01 -10.70 18.83
CA TRP A 190 -2.56 -10.97 17.49
C TRP A 190 -2.44 -12.43 17.14
N LYS A 191 -3.29 -12.92 16.24
CA LYS A 191 -3.14 -14.25 15.62
C LYS A 191 -2.77 -14.10 14.16
N ALA A 192 -1.95 -15.02 13.64
CA ALA A 192 -1.65 -15.07 12.22
C ALA A 192 -2.93 -15.44 11.44
N ALA A 193 -3.18 -14.77 10.32
CA ALA A 193 -4.24 -15.14 9.40
C ALA A 193 -3.81 -16.40 8.61
N PRO A 194 -4.59 -17.49 8.63
CA PRO A 194 -4.20 -18.75 7.99
C PRO A 194 -4.04 -18.63 6.46
N GLU A 195 -4.70 -17.67 5.83
CA GLU A 195 -4.63 -17.40 4.39
C GLU A 195 -3.23 -16.97 3.94
N PHE A 196 -2.41 -16.46 4.86
CA PHE A 196 -1.04 -16.00 4.60
C PHE A 196 0.03 -17.06 4.93
N LEU A 197 -0.41 -18.28 5.25
CA LEU A 197 0.45 -19.39 5.65
C LEU A 197 0.45 -20.49 4.60
N THR A 198 1.59 -21.15 4.44
CA THR A 198 1.69 -22.39 3.62
C THR A 198 1.12 -23.59 4.35
N ASN A 199 1.16 -23.59 5.69
CA ASN A 199 0.42 -24.49 6.56
C ASN A 199 -0.53 -23.66 7.45
N PRO A 200 -1.85 -23.73 7.24
CA PRO A 200 -2.83 -22.88 7.93
C PRO A 200 -2.96 -23.16 9.44
N ALA A 201 -2.16 -24.07 10.01
CA ALA A 201 -2.10 -24.33 11.44
C ALA A 201 -0.76 -23.92 12.09
N ASP A 202 0.21 -23.42 11.31
CA ASP A 202 1.55 -23.11 11.77
C ASP A 202 1.93 -21.64 11.49
N PRO A 203 2.00 -20.77 12.52
CA PRO A 203 2.30 -19.35 12.35
C PRO A 203 3.72 -19.06 11.85
N THR A 204 4.61 -20.06 11.85
CA THR A 204 5.98 -19.93 11.31
C THR A 204 6.07 -20.25 9.81
N SER A 205 4.96 -20.71 9.22
CA SER A 205 4.90 -21.18 7.83
C SER A 205 4.50 -20.10 6.82
N ALA A 206 4.79 -18.82 7.13
CA ALA A 206 4.50 -17.67 6.28
C ALA A 206 4.85 -17.93 4.81
N LYS A 207 3.95 -17.52 3.91
CA LYS A 207 4.17 -17.60 2.45
C LYS A 207 5.34 -16.74 2.00
N VAL A 208 5.50 -15.55 2.60
CA VAL A 208 6.54 -14.58 2.28
C VAL A 208 7.63 -14.62 3.36
N LYS A 209 8.88 -14.80 2.92
CA LYS A 209 10.06 -14.93 3.77
C LYS A 209 11.20 -14.08 3.24
N PHE A 210 11.94 -13.47 4.14
CA PHE A 210 13.09 -12.61 3.86
C PHE A 210 14.35 -13.23 4.47
N ASP A 211 14.87 -14.28 3.84
CA ASP A 211 16.03 -15.03 4.35
C ASP A 211 17.34 -14.20 4.31
N ASN A 212 17.39 -13.17 3.46
CA ASN A 212 18.55 -12.30 3.24
C ASN A 212 18.34 -10.88 3.80
N SER A 213 17.35 -10.69 4.69
CA SER A 213 17.16 -9.39 5.37
C SER A 213 18.29 -9.10 6.36
N TYR A 214 18.47 -7.82 6.67
CA TYR A 214 19.57 -7.32 7.50
C TYR A 214 19.13 -6.14 8.35
N VAL A 215 19.95 -5.80 9.34
CA VAL A 215 19.78 -4.60 10.16
C VAL A 215 21.06 -3.79 10.04
N VAL A 216 20.95 -2.49 9.76
CA VAL A 216 22.07 -1.55 9.76
C VAL A 216 21.65 -0.28 10.48
N GLU A 217 22.42 0.12 11.50
CA GLU A 217 22.12 1.29 12.34
C GLU A 217 20.67 1.30 12.87
N ASN A 218 20.15 0.13 13.28
CA ASN A 218 18.75 -0.11 13.69
C ASN A 218 17.70 0.04 12.58
N VAL A 219 18.08 0.20 11.32
CA VAL A 219 17.17 0.09 10.18
C VAL A 219 17.13 -1.36 9.71
N TRP A 220 15.97 -2.00 9.83
CA TRP A 220 15.75 -3.30 9.20
C TRP A 220 15.41 -3.10 7.72
N VAL A 221 16.00 -3.94 6.86
CA VAL A 221 15.75 -3.98 5.42
C VAL A 221 15.48 -5.42 5.01
N SER A 222 14.36 -5.65 4.31
CA SER A 222 13.93 -6.96 3.79
C SER A 222 14.97 -7.70 2.92
N GLY A 223 15.98 -6.99 2.41
CA GLY A 223 17.07 -7.58 1.65
C GLY A 223 16.75 -7.60 0.16
N ASP A 224 16.62 -8.80 -0.41
CA ASP A 224 16.37 -8.94 -1.84
C ASP A 224 14.91 -8.59 -2.19
N LYS A 225 14.70 -7.96 -3.34
CA LYS A 225 13.36 -7.65 -3.86
C LYS A 225 12.58 -8.95 -4.12
N GLY A 226 11.32 -9.00 -3.70
CA GLY A 226 10.45 -10.18 -3.86
C GLY A 226 8.99 -9.82 -4.13
N THR A 227 8.09 -10.79 -4.22
CA THR A 227 6.65 -10.52 -4.32
C THR A 227 6.01 -10.54 -2.94
N VAL A 228 5.27 -9.48 -2.62
CA VAL A 228 4.51 -9.34 -1.38
C VAL A 228 3.03 -9.21 -1.72
N GLU A 229 2.21 -10.13 -1.22
CA GLU A 229 0.76 -10.00 -1.24
C GLU A 229 0.33 -9.26 0.03
N LEU A 230 -0.34 -8.13 -0.13
CA LEU A 230 -0.89 -7.33 0.97
C LEU A 230 -2.38 -7.14 0.75
N ASN A 231 -3.21 -7.68 1.65
CA ASN A 231 -4.66 -7.45 1.63
C ASN A 231 -4.97 -6.26 2.54
N ILE A 232 -5.49 -5.17 1.98
CA ILE A 232 -5.86 -3.97 2.73
C ILE A 232 -7.38 -3.86 2.80
N ALA A 233 -7.93 -3.83 4.01
CA ALA A 233 -9.35 -3.56 4.22
C ALA A 233 -9.61 -2.05 4.16
N ILE A 234 -10.36 -1.58 3.15
CA ILE A 234 -10.76 -0.18 2.99
C ILE A 234 -12.26 -0.13 2.74
N ALA A 235 -13.00 0.65 3.51
CA ALA A 235 -14.44 0.83 3.35
C ALA A 235 -15.28 -0.47 3.47
N GLY A 236 -14.75 -1.49 4.17
CA GLY A 236 -15.38 -2.81 4.25
C GLY A 236 -15.07 -3.75 3.08
N PHE A 237 -14.14 -3.39 2.19
CA PHE A 237 -13.66 -4.25 1.09
C PHE A 237 -12.20 -4.61 1.29
N ASP A 238 -11.83 -5.83 0.89
CA ASP A 238 -10.44 -6.27 0.87
C ASP A 238 -9.85 -6.02 -0.51
N LEU A 239 -8.86 -5.12 -0.60
CA LEU A 239 -8.08 -4.88 -1.80
C LEU A 239 -6.76 -5.68 -1.69
N ALA A 240 -6.62 -6.70 -2.53
CA ALA A 240 -5.37 -7.43 -2.66
C ALA A 240 -4.37 -6.63 -3.50
N LEU A 241 -3.23 -6.28 -2.89
CA LEU A 241 -2.10 -5.64 -3.53
C LEU A 241 -0.98 -6.66 -3.70
N ASN A 242 -0.81 -7.15 -4.93
CA ASN A 242 0.33 -7.99 -5.30
C ASN A 242 1.49 -7.08 -5.70
N ILE A 243 2.36 -6.78 -4.74
CA ILE A 243 3.50 -5.89 -4.91
C ILE A 243 4.69 -6.72 -5.41
N GLU A 244 5.02 -6.62 -6.68
CA GLU A 244 6.23 -7.15 -7.28
C GLU A 244 7.45 -6.30 -6.92
N SER A 245 8.64 -6.91 -6.96
CA SER A 245 9.90 -6.24 -6.63
C SER A 245 9.87 -5.48 -5.30
N ALA A 246 9.07 -5.97 -4.34
CA ALA A 246 8.80 -5.36 -3.06
C ALA A 246 10.05 -5.27 -2.20
N LEU A 247 10.24 -4.09 -1.63
CA LEU A 247 11.27 -3.74 -0.67
C LEU A 247 10.58 -3.13 0.56
N ILE A 248 10.82 -3.74 1.71
CA ILE A 248 10.32 -3.25 3.00
C ILE A 248 11.50 -2.80 3.87
N THR A 249 11.34 -1.63 4.50
CA THR A 249 12.26 -1.11 5.51
C THR A 249 11.50 -0.59 6.73
N MET A 250 12.17 -0.52 7.88
CA MET A 250 11.69 0.21 9.06
C MET A 250 12.84 0.63 9.98
N GLU A 251 12.74 1.83 10.55
CA GLU A 251 13.72 2.36 11.52
C GLU A 251 13.27 1.97 12.93
N MET A 252 13.97 1.02 13.56
CA MET A 252 13.69 0.56 14.91
C MET A 252 14.31 1.51 15.94
N ASP A 253 13.67 1.67 17.10
CA ASP A 253 14.33 2.32 18.23
C ASP A 253 15.51 1.49 18.74
N SER A 254 16.40 2.07 19.55
CA SER A 254 17.62 1.39 20.02
C SER A 254 17.39 0.15 20.90
N ALA A 255 16.17 0.00 21.45
CA ALA A 255 15.77 -1.18 22.23
C ALA A 255 14.93 -2.16 21.40
N HIS A 256 14.74 -1.86 20.11
CA HIS A 256 13.84 -2.55 19.18
C HIS A 256 12.41 -2.70 19.73
N GLY A 257 11.95 -1.77 20.58
CA GLY A 257 10.62 -1.80 21.21
C GLY A 257 9.49 -1.28 20.31
N GLY A 258 9.85 -0.57 19.25
CA GLY A 258 8.98 -0.09 18.19
C GLY A 258 9.79 0.31 16.97
N ALA A 259 9.08 0.60 15.89
CA ALA A 259 9.67 1.07 14.65
C ALA A 259 8.86 2.23 14.06
N THR A 260 9.55 3.14 13.41
CA THR A 260 8.98 4.29 12.71
C THR A 260 9.56 4.37 11.31
N LYS A 261 9.01 5.28 10.50
CA LYS A 261 9.49 5.50 9.12
C LYS A 261 9.54 4.23 8.28
N GLY A 262 8.64 3.28 8.57
CA GLY A 262 8.47 2.09 7.78
C GLY A 262 8.02 2.44 6.37
N VAL A 263 8.53 1.72 5.39
CA VAL A 263 8.16 1.85 3.97
C VAL A 263 7.98 0.46 3.38
N ILE A 264 6.89 0.26 2.65
CA ILE A 264 6.70 -0.84 1.70
C ILE A 264 6.71 -0.19 0.31
N SER A 265 7.67 -0.55 -0.53
CA SER A 265 7.79 -0.02 -1.89
C SER A 265 7.91 -1.15 -2.90
N GLY A 266 7.39 -0.95 -4.11
CA GLY A 266 7.49 -1.93 -5.20
C GLY A 266 6.60 -1.56 -6.38
N VAL A 267 6.20 -2.54 -7.17
CA VAL A 267 5.43 -2.34 -8.39
C VAL A 267 4.17 -3.22 -8.38
N LEU A 268 3.02 -2.63 -8.70
CA LEU A 268 1.78 -3.38 -8.92
C LEU A 268 1.65 -3.70 -10.41
N ASP A 269 1.34 -4.94 -10.78
CA ASP A 269 0.88 -5.24 -12.13
C ASP A 269 -0.48 -4.54 -12.36
N THR A 270 -0.54 -3.74 -13.42
CA THR A 270 -1.67 -2.87 -13.71
C THR A 270 -2.96 -3.66 -13.97
N GLU A 271 -2.88 -4.76 -14.73
CA GLU A 271 -4.07 -5.53 -15.08
C GLU A 271 -4.52 -6.39 -13.90
N ASP A 272 -3.59 -6.94 -13.11
CA ASP A 272 -3.94 -7.64 -11.87
C ASP A 272 -4.63 -6.70 -10.88
N LEU A 273 -4.12 -5.47 -10.71
CA LEU A 273 -4.77 -4.46 -9.86
C LEU A 273 -6.17 -4.10 -10.36
N ILE A 274 -6.36 -3.99 -11.67
CA ILE A 274 -7.68 -3.75 -12.27
C ILE A 274 -8.64 -4.89 -11.98
N LEU A 275 -8.19 -6.14 -12.04
CA LEU A 275 -9.03 -7.29 -11.68
C LEU A 275 -9.47 -7.21 -10.21
N GLN A 276 -8.55 -6.92 -9.28
CA GLN A 276 -8.87 -6.78 -7.87
C GLN A 276 -9.83 -5.60 -7.60
N LEU A 277 -9.61 -4.46 -8.27
CA LEU A 277 -10.48 -3.30 -8.12
C LEU A 277 -11.89 -3.52 -8.71
N LYS A 278 -12.03 -4.30 -9.79
CA LYS A 278 -13.36 -4.70 -10.29
C LYS A 278 -14.14 -5.49 -9.26
N ASP A 279 -13.47 -6.46 -8.62
CA ASP A 279 -14.11 -7.26 -7.57
C ASP A 279 -14.51 -6.37 -6.39
N VAL A 280 -13.63 -5.49 -5.94
CA VAL A 280 -13.94 -4.53 -4.86
C VAL A 280 -15.10 -3.59 -5.22
N LEU A 281 -15.05 -2.95 -6.39
CA LEU A 281 -16.08 -1.99 -6.81
C LEU A 281 -17.42 -2.69 -7.06
N GLY A 282 -17.42 -3.90 -7.61
CA GLY A 282 -18.62 -4.70 -7.80
C GLY A 282 -19.31 -5.07 -6.49
N ALA A 283 -18.55 -5.26 -5.39
CA ALA A 283 -19.13 -5.49 -4.07
C ALA A 283 -19.83 -4.24 -3.51
N VAL A 284 -19.42 -3.04 -3.92
CA VAL A 284 -20.09 -1.79 -3.53
C VAL A 284 -21.42 -1.66 -4.26
N ASP A 285 -21.39 -1.85 -5.58
CA ASP A 285 -22.53 -1.67 -6.47
C ASP A 285 -22.33 -2.57 -7.71
N GLU A 286 -23.30 -3.44 -7.99
CA GLU A 286 -23.27 -4.34 -9.15
C GLU A 286 -23.13 -3.58 -10.48
N SER A 287 -23.52 -2.31 -10.55
CA SER A 287 -23.29 -1.46 -11.73
C SER A 287 -21.81 -1.17 -11.98
N PHE A 288 -20.93 -1.46 -11.02
CA PHE A 288 -19.49 -1.44 -11.22
C PHE A 288 -18.91 -2.74 -11.79
N CYS A 289 -19.71 -3.79 -11.95
CA CYS A 289 -19.26 -5.02 -12.61
C CYS A 289 -19.20 -4.88 -14.13
N GLU A 290 -20.08 -4.08 -14.74
CA GLU A 290 -20.14 -3.86 -16.18
C GLU A 290 -20.57 -2.43 -16.54
N GLY A 291 -20.04 -1.91 -17.66
CA GLY A 291 -20.54 -0.68 -18.28
C GLY A 291 -19.50 0.42 -18.46
N SER A 292 -19.86 1.44 -19.25
CA SER A 292 -18.93 2.48 -19.70
C SER A 292 -18.35 3.35 -18.57
N ALA A 293 -19.05 3.46 -17.44
CA ALA A 293 -18.56 4.21 -16.28
C ALA A 293 -17.36 3.51 -15.64
N VAL A 294 -17.45 2.19 -15.45
CA VAL A 294 -16.36 1.34 -14.95
C VAL A 294 -15.20 1.37 -15.91
N ASP A 295 -15.46 1.17 -17.20
CA ASP A 295 -14.41 1.18 -18.22
C ASP A 295 -13.61 2.49 -18.21
N SER A 296 -14.27 3.62 -17.95
CA SER A 296 -13.60 4.91 -17.79
C SER A 296 -12.67 4.96 -16.58
N ILE A 297 -13.10 4.42 -15.43
CA ILE A 297 -12.27 4.34 -14.21
C ILE A 297 -11.08 3.40 -14.45
N LEU A 298 -11.33 2.23 -15.01
CA LEU A 298 -10.27 1.25 -15.31
C LEU A 298 -9.26 1.78 -16.31
N ASN A 299 -9.70 2.54 -17.31
CA ASN A 299 -8.79 3.20 -18.25
C ASN A 299 -7.97 4.31 -17.57
N GLN A 300 -8.51 5.00 -16.57
CA GLN A 300 -7.72 5.93 -15.75
C GLN A 300 -6.68 5.20 -14.90
N ILE A 301 -7.01 4.01 -14.39
CA ILE A 301 -6.05 3.16 -13.65
C ILE A 301 -4.93 2.71 -14.58
N ARG A 302 -5.23 2.25 -15.80
CA ARG A 302 -4.19 1.94 -16.80
C ARG A 302 -3.30 3.13 -17.08
N GLN A 303 -3.88 4.33 -17.17
CA GLN A 303 -3.12 5.57 -17.40
C GLN A 303 -2.23 5.97 -16.21
N ALA A 304 -2.35 5.31 -15.05
CA ALA A 304 -1.48 5.49 -13.91
C ALA A 304 -0.18 4.68 -13.99
N SER A 305 -0.04 3.76 -14.96
CA SER A 305 1.19 2.97 -15.12
C SER A 305 2.37 3.86 -15.51
N ASP A 306 3.40 3.87 -14.66
CA ASP A 306 4.58 4.73 -14.75
C ASP A 306 5.89 3.95 -14.96
N ILE A 307 5.86 2.65 -14.74
CA ILE A 307 7.05 1.78 -14.76
C ILE A 307 6.71 0.45 -15.45
N MET A 308 7.73 -0.34 -15.82
CA MET A 308 7.51 -1.75 -16.17
C MET A 308 7.28 -2.58 -14.91
N LYS A 309 6.50 -3.65 -14.99
CA LYS A 309 6.19 -4.51 -13.81
C LYS A 309 7.41 -5.08 -13.08
N ASP A 310 8.52 -5.29 -13.80
CA ASP A 310 9.78 -5.75 -13.21
C ASP A 310 10.58 -4.63 -12.51
N GLY A 311 10.09 -3.39 -12.53
CA GLY A 311 10.74 -2.20 -11.99
C GLY A 311 11.74 -1.55 -12.94
N SER A 312 11.83 -1.99 -14.20
CA SER A 312 12.69 -1.36 -15.21
C SER A 312 11.97 -0.28 -16.01
N GLN A 313 12.73 0.40 -16.88
CA GLN A 313 12.22 1.35 -17.86
C GLN A 313 12.67 0.94 -19.27
N ASP A 314 11.74 0.88 -20.22
CA ASP A 314 12.01 0.64 -21.65
C ASP A 314 11.22 1.62 -22.52
N PRO A 315 11.88 2.66 -23.09
CA PRO A 315 11.24 3.67 -23.95
C PRO A 315 10.55 3.13 -25.20
N SER A 316 10.81 1.89 -25.57
CA SER A 316 10.16 1.23 -26.69
C SER A 316 8.84 0.54 -26.29
N ALA A 317 8.69 0.15 -25.02
CA ALA A 317 7.54 -0.54 -24.45
C ALA A 317 6.48 0.43 -23.90
N ILE A 318 5.30 -0.10 -23.58
CA ILE A 318 4.25 0.60 -22.85
C ILE A 318 4.35 0.19 -21.39
N CYS A 319 4.24 1.15 -20.46
CA CYS A 319 4.26 0.87 -19.03
C CYS A 319 3.12 -0.07 -18.64
N ASP A 320 3.43 -1.13 -17.90
CA ASP A 320 2.50 -2.14 -17.42
C ASP A 320 2.52 -2.31 -15.89
N GLY A 321 3.36 -1.55 -15.19
CA GLY A 321 3.44 -1.47 -13.74
C GLY A 321 3.04 -0.10 -13.18
N ILE A 322 2.51 -0.09 -11.96
CA ILE A 322 2.26 1.11 -11.16
C ILE A 322 3.18 1.07 -9.95
N SER A 323 4.08 2.03 -9.82
CA SER A 323 4.91 2.17 -8.62
C SER A 323 4.06 2.46 -7.39
N ILE A 324 4.40 1.82 -6.27
CA ILE A 324 3.71 2.00 -5.01
C ILE A 324 4.70 2.23 -3.88
N GLY A 325 4.36 3.18 -3.01
CA GLY A 325 5.00 3.42 -1.73
C GLY A 325 3.98 3.64 -0.63
N ILE A 326 4.00 2.79 0.38
CA ILE A 326 3.15 2.87 1.58
C ILE A 326 4.06 3.10 2.79
N GLY A 327 3.75 4.12 3.59
CA GLY A 327 4.41 4.32 4.87
C GLY A 327 3.75 3.51 5.98
N PHE A 328 4.51 3.16 7.01
CA PHE A 328 3.93 2.65 8.25
C PHE A 328 4.78 3.01 9.47
N ASP A 329 4.17 2.88 10.65
CA ASP A 329 4.84 2.76 11.94
C ASP A 329 4.42 1.42 12.58
N ALA A 330 5.24 0.89 13.48
CA ALA A 330 5.00 -0.42 14.10
C ALA A 330 5.38 -0.46 15.58
N THR A 331 4.75 -1.37 16.30
CA THR A 331 5.06 -1.68 17.71
C THR A 331 5.28 -3.17 17.89
N VAL A 332 5.98 -3.55 18.96
CA VAL A 332 6.13 -4.98 19.28
C VAL A 332 4.79 -5.57 19.74
N VAL A 333 4.43 -6.70 19.14
CA VAL A 333 3.21 -7.46 19.40
C VAL A 333 3.52 -8.90 19.81
N THR A 334 2.56 -9.55 20.45
CA THR A 334 2.60 -10.98 20.79
C THR A 334 1.81 -11.76 19.75
N LEU A 335 2.42 -12.81 19.19
CA LEU A 335 1.74 -13.74 18.30
C LEU A 335 1.17 -14.93 19.10
N ASP A 336 -0.14 -15.11 19.10
CA ASP A 336 -0.86 -16.15 19.86
C ASP A 336 -1.50 -17.20 18.93
N GLY A 337 -0.66 -17.80 18.08
CA GLY A 337 -1.07 -18.87 17.16
C GLY A 337 -1.74 -18.35 15.89
N VAL A 338 -2.69 -19.13 15.37
CA VAL A 338 -3.37 -18.88 14.09
C VAL A 338 -4.87 -18.63 14.34
N GLY A 339 -5.41 -17.62 13.66
CA GLY A 339 -6.82 -17.23 13.74
C GLY A 339 -7.73 -18.21 12.99
N MET A 340 -9.04 -17.94 13.04
CA MET A 340 -9.99 -18.71 12.24
C MET A 340 -9.82 -18.37 10.75
N PRO A 341 -10.00 -19.34 9.83
CA PRO A 341 -10.09 -19.03 8.41
C PRO A 341 -11.17 -18.01 8.10
N ALA A 342 -10.93 -17.12 7.14
CA ALA A 342 -11.92 -16.23 6.59
C ALA A 342 -13.05 -17.04 5.95
N GLU A 343 -14.28 -16.54 6.09
CA GLU A 343 -15.41 -17.11 5.36
C GLU A 343 -15.26 -16.73 3.89
N GLU A 344 -15.25 -17.72 2.99
CA GLU A 344 -15.22 -17.49 1.54
C GLU A 344 -16.40 -16.58 1.15
N GLN A 345 -16.08 -15.40 0.61
CA GLN A 345 -17.09 -14.51 0.05
C GLN A 345 -17.27 -14.85 -1.43
N PRO A 346 -18.52 -14.97 -1.92
CA PRO A 346 -18.74 -15.14 -3.36
C PRO A 346 -18.24 -13.88 -4.10
N PRO A 347 -17.67 -14.02 -5.31
CA PRO A 347 -17.28 -12.86 -6.09
C PRO A 347 -18.52 -12.01 -6.38
N PRO A 348 -18.48 -10.70 -6.14
CA PRO A 348 -19.65 -9.85 -6.31
C PRO A 348 -20.09 -9.75 -7.79
N CYS A 349 -19.14 -9.91 -8.71
CA CYS A 349 -19.38 -9.86 -10.15
C CYS A 349 -19.56 -11.24 -10.81
N THR A 350 -19.98 -12.29 -10.08
CA THR A 350 -20.28 -13.57 -10.74
C THR A 350 -21.39 -13.38 -11.79
N GLU A 351 -21.09 -13.73 -13.05
CA GLU A 351 -22.01 -13.67 -14.18
C GLU A 351 -23.38 -14.23 -13.75
N GLY A 352 -24.40 -13.38 -13.78
CA GLY A 352 -25.71 -13.71 -13.28
C GLY A 352 -26.19 -15.05 -13.81
N THR A 353 -26.36 -16.03 -12.93
CA THR A 353 -27.51 -16.93 -13.04
C THR A 353 -28.74 -16.04 -12.93
N GLY A 354 -29.10 -15.43 -14.05
CA GLY A 354 -30.30 -14.64 -14.21
C GLY A 354 -31.43 -15.49 -13.66
N GLY A 355 -31.94 -15.08 -12.49
CA GLY A 355 -33.12 -15.66 -11.89
C GLY A 355 -34.24 -15.48 -12.87
N GLY A 356 -34.41 -16.46 -13.76
CA GLY A 356 -35.49 -16.54 -14.70
C GLY A 356 -36.76 -16.52 -13.88
N GLY A 357 -37.39 -15.34 -13.83
CA GLY A 357 -38.72 -15.15 -13.31
C GLY A 357 -39.63 -16.08 -14.09
N GLY A 358 -39.87 -17.27 -13.54
CA GLY A 358 -40.82 -18.23 -14.05
C GLY A 358 -42.18 -17.56 -14.05
N ALA A 359 -42.59 -17.12 -15.23
CA ALA A 359 -43.97 -16.77 -15.51
C ALA A 359 -44.82 -18.05 -15.36
N GLY A 360 -45.25 -18.33 -14.14
CA GLY A 360 -46.32 -19.27 -13.85
C GLY A 360 -47.66 -18.67 -14.29
N GLY A 361 -47.91 -18.75 -15.60
CA GLY A 361 -49.23 -18.55 -16.20
C GLY A 361 -50.21 -19.59 -15.65
N GLY A 362 -51.42 -19.14 -15.36
CA GLY A 362 -52.46 -19.94 -14.73
C GLY A 362 -53.09 -21.02 -15.61
N THR A 363 -53.87 -21.84 -14.93
CA THR A 363 -55.16 -22.41 -15.38
C THR A 363 -56.06 -22.51 -14.16
#